data_AF-A0A3B0VQ38-F1
#
_entry.id   AF-A0A3B0VQ38-F1
#
_cell.length_a   1.000
_cell.length_b   1.000
_cell.length_c   1.000
_cell.angle_alpha   90.00
_cell.angle_beta   90.00
_cell.angle_gamma   90.00
#
_symmetry.space_group_name_H-M   'P 1'
#
loop_
_entity.id
_entity.type
_entity.pdbx_description
1 polymer ?
#
loop_
_entity_poly.entity_id
_entity_poly.type
_entity_poly.pdbx_seq_one_letter_code
_entity_poly.pdbx_strand_id
1 'polypeptide(L)'
;MKKLLLLIVVFLLFACTDDSTNQTDEQSNKQADKNTSLLTDNTGVDTSGNLNEVSTSYDKAQLSFNEMTPFRVLSVSEGIFEQTTALQINFNLPIDKSQDLDQLIRVKKKGQLVKTDWIFSDNQMALYFPFIDANSQYEISISQSLSSNNNQVLTEQTIKYITTQAKKKSARFVSKGNTLLRTDDQLPIESVNVDAVELKFWRIN
;
A
#
# COMPACT_ATOMS: atom_id res chain seq x y z
N MET A 1 -42.96 -41.68 -21.70
CA MET A 1 -43.24 -40.23 -21.68
C MET A 1 -43.52 -39.83 -20.23
N LYS A 2 -42.52 -39.28 -19.52
CA LYS A 2 -42.63 -38.84 -18.12
C LYS A 2 -42.32 -37.34 -18.04
N LYS A 3 -43.20 -36.65 -17.32
CA LYS A 3 -43.30 -35.22 -17.04
C LYS A 3 -42.03 -34.67 -16.34
N LEU A 4 -41.71 -33.38 -16.51
CA LEU A 4 -41.53 -32.52 -15.34
C LEU A 4 -41.62 -31.01 -15.65
N LEU A 5 -42.30 -30.36 -14.73
CA LEU A 5 -42.69 -28.96 -14.59
C LEU A 5 -41.48 -28.02 -14.42
N LEU A 6 -41.44 -26.90 -15.14
CA LEU A 6 -40.44 -25.82 -14.99
C LEU A 6 -41.03 -24.70 -14.12
N LEU A 7 -40.38 -24.39 -13.00
CA LEU A 7 -40.74 -23.31 -12.07
C LEU A 7 -39.93 -22.05 -12.42
N ILE A 8 -40.63 -20.97 -12.79
CA ILE A 8 -40.07 -19.66 -13.15
C ILE A 8 -39.89 -18.85 -11.86
N VAL A 9 -38.65 -18.41 -11.57
CA VAL A 9 -38.34 -17.44 -10.51
C VAL A 9 -38.10 -16.09 -11.19
N VAL A 10 -38.98 -15.13 -10.91
CA VAL A 10 -38.89 -13.73 -11.34
C VAL A 10 -38.05 -12.96 -10.32
N PHE A 11 -36.90 -12.45 -10.73
CA PHE A 11 -36.11 -11.48 -9.97
C PHE A 11 -36.50 -10.07 -10.42
N LEU A 12 -37.05 -9.27 -9.50
CA LEU A 12 -37.33 -7.85 -9.70
C LEU A 12 -36.05 -7.04 -9.51
N LEU A 13 -35.67 -6.30 -10.55
CA LEU A 13 -34.66 -5.25 -10.51
C LEU A 13 -35.28 -3.98 -9.92
N PHE A 14 -34.72 -3.47 -8.82
CA PHE A 14 -34.92 -2.07 -8.42
C PHE A 14 -33.89 -1.21 -9.14
N ALA A 15 -34.39 -0.40 -10.07
CA ALA A 15 -33.72 0.77 -10.60
C ALA A 15 -34.11 1.97 -9.73
N CYS A 16 -33.13 2.76 -9.28
CA CYS A 16 -33.36 4.13 -8.84
C CYS A 16 -32.50 5.05 -9.71
N THR A 17 -33.18 6.10 -10.17
CA THR A 17 -32.84 7.06 -11.21
C THR A 17 -32.31 8.36 -10.62
N ASP A 18 -31.56 9.11 -11.42
CA ASP A 18 -30.95 10.43 -11.19
C ASP A 18 -31.93 11.50 -10.65
N ASP A 19 -31.42 12.54 -9.94
CA ASP A 19 -31.25 13.91 -10.51
C ASP A 19 -30.80 15.00 -9.48
N SER A 20 -30.05 15.95 -10.04
CA SER A 20 -29.46 17.27 -9.73
C SER A 20 -29.83 18.19 -8.51
N THR A 21 -28.75 18.81 -8.00
CA THR A 21 -28.47 20.25 -7.68
C THR A 21 -29.28 21.11 -6.68
N ASN A 22 -28.48 21.83 -5.87
CA ASN A 22 -28.54 23.24 -5.41
C ASN A 22 -29.29 23.71 -4.14
N GLN A 23 -28.49 24.40 -3.31
CA GLN A 23 -28.66 25.43 -2.27
C GLN A 23 -30.07 26.00 -1.98
N THR A 24 -30.37 26.29 -0.70
CA THR A 24 -30.19 27.62 -0.03
C THR A 24 -30.92 27.64 1.33
N ASP A 25 -30.36 28.45 2.21
CA ASP A 25 -30.64 28.76 3.62
C ASP A 25 -32.05 29.29 3.97
N GLU A 26 -32.43 29.16 5.25
CA GLU A 26 -32.62 30.28 6.20
C GLU A 26 -33.70 30.05 7.30
N GLN A 27 -33.24 30.26 8.54
CA GLN A 27 -33.89 30.95 9.67
C GLN A 27 -35.04 30.27 10.46
N SER A 28 -34.78 30.08 11.77
CA SER A 28 -35.39 30.98 12.77
C SER A 28 -34.67 30.91 14.13
N ASN A 29 -34.46 32.11 14.68
CA ASN A 29 -33.77 32.50 15.89
C ASN A 29 -34.80 32.76 17.02
N LYS A 30 -34.47 32.46 18.29
CA LYS A 30 -34.70 33.40 19.41
C LYS A 30 -34.10 32.94 20.75
N GLN A 31 -33.67 33.97 21.46
CA GLN A 31 -32.72 34.10 22.56
C GLN A 31 -33.47 34.60 23.82
N ALA A 32 -32.95 34.31 25.03
CA ALA A 32 -33.17 35.17 26.20
C ALA A 32 -32.13 34.92 27.32
N ASP A 33 -31.56 36.02 27.77
CA ASP A 33 -30.40 36.21 28.66
C ASP A 33 -30.70 36.08 30.16
N LYS A 34 -29.63 35.92 30.98
CA LYS A 34 -29.41 36.81 32.13
C LYS A 34 -27.95 36.81 32.64
N ASN A 35 -27.33 37.98 32.59
CA ASN A 35 -26.04 38.32 33.20
C ASN A 35 -26.18 38.66 34.69
N THR A 36 -25.15 38.36 35.48
CA THR A 36 -24.75 39.17 36.65
C THR A 36 -23.23 39.24 36.73
N SER A 37 -22.73 40.47 36.79
CA SER A 37 -21.32 40.90 36.89
C SER A 37 -20.89 41.08 38.35
N LEU A 38 -19.63 40.78 38.68
CA LEU A 38 -18.84 41.49 39.69
C LEU A 38 -17.36 41.52 39.27
N LEU A 39 -16.79 42.73 39.22
CA LEU A 39 -15.39 43.04 38.96
C LEU A 39 -14.61 43.11 40.30
N THR A 40 -13.33 42.73 40.29
CA THR A 40 -12.28 43.44 41.04
C THR A 40 -10.89 43.17 40.45
N ASP A 41 -10.06 44.21 40.52
CA ASP A 41 -8.78 44.49 39.84
C ASP A 41 -7.65 43.45 39.98
N ASN A 42 -6.78 43.41 38.96
CA ASN A 42 -5.35 43.69 39.15
C ASN A 42 -4.64 43.98 37.81
N THR A 43 -4.13 45.21 37.77
CA THR A 43 -3.02 45.81 37.00
C THR A 43 -2.04 44.89 36.25
N GLY A 44 -1.97 45.07 34.93
CA GLY A 44 -0.77 45.36 34.11
C GLY A 44 0.36 44.32 33.93
N VAL A 45 0.61 43.92 32.67
CA VAL A 45 1.84 44.18 31.87
C VAL A 45 1.82 43.37 30.55
N ASP A 46 1.67 44.10 29.45
CA ASP A 46 2.26 44.02 28.11
C ASP A 46 2.91 42.72 27.52
N THR A 47 2.38 42.38 26.32
CA THR A 47 3.09 42.23 25.02
C THR A 47 3.52 40.82 24.52
N SER A 48 2.81 40.38 23.45
CA SER A 48 3.19 39.49 22.31
C SER A 48 3.80 38.11 22.63
N GLY A 49 3.32 36.96 22.16
CA GLY A 49 2.68 36.62 20.89
C GLY A 49 3.35 35.38 20.28
N ASN A 50 2.86 34.19 20.66
CA ASN A 50 2.63 32.96 19.86
C ASN A 50 3.81 32.35 19.02
N LEU A 51 4.17 31.05 19.09
CA LEU A 51 3.39 29.92 18.57
C LEU A 51 3.98 28.55 18.97
N ASN A 52 3.09 27.63 19.35
CA ASN A 52 3.12 26.16 19.20
C ASN A 52 3.72 25.28 20.32
N GLU A 53 3.02 25.21 21.44
CA GLU A 53 2.81 23.96 22.18
C GLU A 53 1.54 23.26 21.68
N VAL A 54 1.62 22.29 20.75
CA VAL A 54 0.64 21.18 20.63
C VAL A 54 1.34 20.02 19.92
N SER A 55 1.99 19.10 20.66
CA SER A 55 2.36 17.72 20.22
C SER A 55 3.07 16.97 21.36
N THR A 56 2.44 16.72 22.52
CA THR A 56 3.14 15.99 23.60
C THR A 56 2.32 14.94 24.35
N SER A 57 1.03 14.77 24.05
CA SER A 57 0.19 13.74 24.70
C SER A 57 0.04 12.48 23.84
N TYR A 58 -0.21 12.62 22.54
CA TYR A 58 -0.38 11.48 21.63
C TYR A 58 0.92 10.71 21.39
N ASP A 59 2.06 11.40 21.34
CA ASP A 59 3.36 10.78 21.09
C ASP A 59 3.85 9.93 22.27
N LYS A 60 3.69 10.42 23.51
CA LYS A 60 4.17 9.70 24.71
C LYS A 60 3.39 8.41 24.97
N ALA A 61 2.07 8.42 24.80
CA ALA A 61 1.25 7.23 24.98
C ALA A 61 1.55 6.17 23.89
N GLN A 62 1.85 6.59 22.66
CA GLN A 62 2.24 5.70 21.57
C GLN A 62 3.65 5.13 21.76
N LEU A 63 4.60 5.94 22.24
CA LEU A 63 5.95 5.50 22.61
C LEU A 63 5.90 4.40 23.68
N SER A 64 5.14 4.61 24.76
CA SER A 64 5.03 3.62 25.85
C SER A 64 4.35 2.30 25.45
N PHE A 65 3.39 2.33 24.52
CA PHE A 65 2.79 1.10 24.00
C PHE A 65 3.78 0.28 23.16
N ASN A 66 4.58 0.97 22.33
CA ASN A 66 5.59 0.31 21.50
C ASN A 66 6.70 -0.32 22.35
N GLU A 67 7.15 0.33 23.43
CA GLU A 67 8.21 -0.18 24.31
C GLU A 67 7.89 -1.52 25.00
N MET A 68 6.61 -1.84 25.20
CA MET A 68 6.16 -3.10 25.82
C MET A 68 5.60 -4.12 24.81
N THR A 69 5.43 -3.72 23.55
CA THR A 69 4.84 -4.60 22.52
C THR A 69 5.91 -5.53 21.96
N PRO A 70 5.79 -6.86 22.05
CA PRO A 70 6.81 -7.76 21.48
C PRO A 70 6.94 -7.61 19.96
N PHE A 71 8.18 -7.55 19.45
CA PHE A 71 8.47 -7.42 18.04
C PHE A 71 8.25 -8.73 17.28
N ARG A 72 7.49 -8.68 16.17
CA ARG A 72 7.02 -9.83 15.40
C ARG A 72 6.93 -9.54 13.90
N VAL A 73 7.13 -10.60 13.12
CA VAL A 73 6.77 -10.63 11.70
C VAL A 73 5.27 -10.82 11.59
N LEU A 74 4.57 -9.90 10.92
CA LEU A 74 3.14 -9.99 10.66
C LEU A 74 2.84 -10.84 9.44
N SER A 75 3.57 -10.62 8.35
CA SER A 75 3.39 -11.38 7.12
C SER A 75 4.64 -11.35 6.24
N VAL A 76 4.76 -12.36 5.41
CA VAL A 76 5.71 -12.43 4.29
C VAL A 76 4.89 -12.76 3.06
N SER A 77 4.93 -11.92 2.04
CA SER A 77 4.15 -12.10 0.82
C SER A 77 4.87 -11.54 -0.40
N GLU A 78 4.32 -11.83 -1.57
CA GLU A 78 4.61 -11.04 -2.76
C GLU A 78 3.90 -9.69 -2.64
N GLY A 79 4.57 -8.61 -3.04
CA GLY A 79 4.05 -7.24 -3.03
C GLY A 79 4.56 -6.46 -4.24
N ILE A 80 4.27 -5.16 -4.24
CA ILE A 80 4.72 -4.23 -5.30
C ILE A 80 5.45 -3.08 -4.63
N PHE A 81 6.65 -2.79 -5.12
CA PHE A 81 7.43 -1.62 -4.77
C PHE A 81 7.79 -0.86 -6.05
N GLU A 82 7.48 0.44 -6.12
CA GLU A 82 7.71 1.27 -7.32
C GLU A 82 7.26 0.61 -8.63
N GLN A 83 6.04 0.05 -8.63
CA GLN A 83 5.44 -0.64 -9.79
C GLN A 83 6.18 -1.93 -10.23
N THR A 84 7.15 -2.40 -9.46
CA THR A 84 7.86 -3.66 -9.68
C THR A 84 7.52 -4.67 -8.60
N THR A 85 7.42 -5.95 -8.97
CA THR A 85 7.19 -7.03 -8.01
C THR A 85 8.37 -7.15 -7.04
N ALA A 86 8.08 -7.28 -5.75
CA ALA A 86 9.06 -7.47 -4.69
C ALA A 86 8.54 -8.46 -3.65
N LEU A 87 9.43 -9.10 -2.89
CA LEU A 87 9.00 -9.77 -1.65
C LEU A 87 8.81 -8.69 -0.60
N GLN A 88 7.67 -8.73 0.07
CA GLN A 88 7.33 -7.78 1.12
C GLN A 88 7.26 -8.53 2.45
N ILE A 89 7.98 -8.01 3.44
CA ILE A 89 7.93 -8.48 4.82
C ILE A 89 7.31 -7.36 5.65
N ASN A 90 6.21 -7.65 6.34
CA ASN A 90 5.53 -6.69 7.21
C ASN A 90 5.81 -7.03 8.67
N PHE A 91 6.02 -6.00 9.47
CA PHE A 91 6.33 -6.09 10.88
C PHE A 91 5.37 -5.24 11.70
N ASN A 92 5.23 -5.54 13.00
CA ASN A 92 4.37 -4.77 13.89
C ASN A 92 5.04 -3.54 14.49
N LEU A 93 6.36 -3.39 14.35
CA LEU A 93 7.14 -2.25 14.81
C LEU A 93 8.15 -1.81 13.75
N PRO A 94 8.56 -0.53 13.75
CA PRO A 94 9.57 -0.01 12.83
C PRO A 94 10.94 -0.68 13.03
N ILE A 95 11.59 -1.09 11.94
CA ILE A 95 12.92 -1.71 11.97
C ILE A 95 14.01 -0.65 12.13
N ASP A 96 15.06 -0.95 12.90
CA ASP A 96 16.26 -0.10 12.94
C ASP A 96 17.05 -0.19 11.60
N LYS A 97 17.27 0.95 10.95
CA LYS A 97 18.02 1.02 9.68
C LYS A 97 19.53 0.83 9.81
N SER A 98 20.08 0.89 11.03
CA SER A 98 21.52 0.84 11.26
C SER A 98 22.11 -0.57 11.17
N GLN A 99 21.27 -1.60 11.25
CA GLN A 99 21.69 -3.00 11.27
C GLN A 99 21.94 -3.58 9.87
N ASP A 100 22.81 -4.59 9.80
CA ASP A 100 23.08 -5.31 8.55
C ASP A 100 21.97 -6.32 8.23
N LEU A 101 21.04 -5.91 7.37
CA LEU A 101 19.90 -6.71 6.97
C LEU A 101 20.28 -7.94 6.14
N ASP A 102 21.37 -7.93 5.39
CA ASP A 102 21.80 -9.07 4.57
C ASP A 102 22.25 -10.26 5.43
N GLN A 103 22.78 -9.98 6.61
CA GLN A 103 23.15 -11.02 7.57
C GLN A 103 21.94 -11.56 8.32
N LEU A 104 20.98 -10.70 8.64
CA LEU A 104 19.82 -11.00 9.47
C LEU A 104 18.65 -11.60 8.68
N ILE A 105 18.51 -11.23 7.41
CA ILE A 105 17.42 -11.68 6.53
C ILE A 105 18.04 -12.27 5.27
N ARG A 106 17.95 -13.60 5.14
CA ARG A 106 18.50 -14.33 3.99
C ARG A 106 17.39 -14.78 3.06
N VAL A 107 17.55 -14.45 1.78
CA VAL A 107 16.64 -14.89 0.71
C VAL A 107 17.36 -15.89 -0.18
N LYS A 108 16.81 -17.10 -0.31
CA LYS A 108 17.31 -18.10 -1.24
C LYS A 108 16.29 -18.37 -2.34
N LYS A 109 16.79 -18.60 -3.55
CA LYS A 109 16.02 -19.10 -4.69
C LYS A 109 16.65 -20.42 -5.14
N LYS A 110 15.85 -21.49 -5.16
CA LYS A 110 16.33 -22.85 -5.52
C LYS A 110 17.61 -23.27 -4.76
N GLY A 111 17.69 -22.93 -3.47
CA GLY A 111 18.83 -23.23 -2.61
C GLY A 111 20.04 -22.29 -2.72
N GLN A 112 20.05 -21.35 -3.68
CA GLN A 112 21.12 -20.37 -3.85
C GLN A 112 20.75 -19.05 -3.18
N LEU A 113 21.70 -18.42 -2.47
CA LEU A 113 21.50 -17.10 -1.87
C LEU A 113 21.37 -16.05 -2.97
N VAL A 114 20.31 -15.26 -2.92
CA VAL A 114 20.10 -14.11 -3.80
C VAL A 114 20.36 -12.85 -2.97
N LYS A 115 21.11 -11.90 -3.53
CA LYS A 115 21.45 -10.64 -2.86
C LYS A 115 20.93 -9.47 -3.66
N THR A 116 20.25 -8.57 -2.97
CA THR A 116 19.82 -7.26 -3.46
C THR A 116 19.83 -6.32 -2.27
N ASP A 117 19.82 -5.01 -2.53
CA ASP A 117 19.60 -4.04 -1.46
C ASP A 117 18.17 -4.14 -0.95
N TRP A 118 18.02 -4.14 0.37
CA TRP A 118 16.72 -4.05 1.03
C TRP A 118 16.20 -2.62 0.99
N ILE A 119 14.90 -2.48 0.75
CA ILE A 119 14.25 -1.17 0.72
C ILE A 119 13.25 -1.08 1.87
N PHE A 120 13.36 -0.04 2.67
CA PHE A 120 12.43 0.24 3.76
C PHE A 120 11.19 0.97 3.22
N SER A 121 10.02 0.66 3.76
CA SER A 121 8.86 1.53 3.65
C SER A 121 9.09 2.85 4.41
N ASP A 122 8.28 3.86 4.10
CA ASP A 122 8.33 5.18 4.74
C ASP A 122 8.20 5.09 6.28
N ASN A 123 7.29 4.24 6.76
CA ASN A 123 7.08 3.98 8.19
C ASN A 123 8.01 2.91 8.77
N GLN A 124 8.90 2.31 7.97
CA GLN A 124 9.88 1.29 8.37
C GLN A 124 9.28 0.00 8.96
N MET A 125 7.97 -0.18 8.84
CA MET A 125 7.25 -1.38 9.27
C MET A 125 7.13 -2.41 8.14
N ALA A 126 7.60 -2.09 6.95
CA ALA A 126 7.71 -3.02 5.85
C ALA A 126 9.09 -2.96 5.20
N LEU A 127 9.53 -4.12 4.73
CA LEU A 127 10.80 -4.31 4.05
C LEU A 127 10.56 -4.98 2.70
N TYR A 128 11.16 -4.44 1.66
CA TYR A 128 11.01 -4.90 0.29
C TYR A 128 12.33 -5.48 -0.23
N PHE A 129 12.24 -6.67 -0.82
CA PHE A 129 13.32 -7.31 -1.57
C PHE A 129 12.96 -7.25 -3.06
N PRO A 130 13.54 -6.29 -3.82
CA PRO A 130 13.19 -6.04 -5.22
C PRO A 130 13.73 -7.12 -6.19
N PHE A 131 13.44 -6.94 -7.47
CA PHE A 131 13.99 -7.72 -8.59
C PHE A 131 13.74 -9.23 -8.51
N ILE A 132 12.59 -9.63 -7.93
CA ILE A 132 12.25 -11.04 -7.88
C ILE A 132 11.71 -11.55 -9.21
N ASP A 133 12.11 -12.77 -9.55
CA ASP A 133 11.55 -13.49 -10.69
C ASP A 133 10.13 -13.97 -10.43
N ALA A 134 9.32 -13.92 -11.48
CA ALA A 134 7.98 -14.51 -11.52
C ALA A 134 8.04 -16.04 -11.50
N ASN A 135 6.93 -16.68 -11.09
CA ASN A 135 6.78 -18.14 -11.04
C ASN A 135 7.98 -18.86 -10.39
N SER A 136 8.48 -18.31 -9.29
CA SER A 136 9.69 -18.76 -8.63
C SER A 136 9.44 -18.95 -7.14
N GLN A 137 10.04 -20.00 -6.57
CA GLN A 137 9.98 -20.26 -5.14
C GLN A 137 11.19 -19.66 -4.44
N TYR A 138 10.90 -18.93 -3.36
CA TYR A 138 11.86 -18.30 -2.47
C TYR A 138 11.73 -18.85 -1.06
N GLU A 139 12.85 -19.01 -0.38
CA GLU A 139 12.96 -19.27 1.06
C GLU A 139 13.50 -18.01 1.71
N ILE A 140 12.72 -17.41 2.61
CA ILE A 140 13.10 -16.24 3.39
C ILE A 140 13.34 -16.71 4.84
N SER A 141 14.55 -16.47 5.34
CA SER A 141 14.95 -16.75 6.72
C SER A 141 15.23 -15.44 7.44
N ILE A 142 14.45 -15.14 8.48
CA ILE A 142 14.55 -13.92 9.29
C ILE A 142 15.08 -14.31 10.67
N SER A 143 16.26 -13.80 11.02
CA SER A 143 16.93 -14.05 12.29
C SER A 143 16.15 -13.46 13.46
N GLN A 144 16.18 -14.15 14.60
CA GLN A 144 15.65 -13.64 15.86
C GLN A 144 16.37 -12.37 16.34
N SER A 145 17.62 -12.17 15.92
CA SER A 145 18.43 -10.99 16.30
C SER A 145 18.02 -9.69 15.59
N LEU A 146 17.07 -9.76 14.64
CA LEU A 146 16.53 -8.56 13.99
C LEU A 146 15.89 -7.64 15.04
N SER A 147 16.29 -6.38 15.05
CA SER A 147 15.87 -5.41 16.06
C SER A 147 15.00 -4.28 15.49
N SER A 148 14.02 -3.83 16.25
CA SER A 148 13.25 -2.61 15.96
C SER A 148 13.95 -1.37 16.50
N ASN A 149 13.50 -0.19 16.05
CA ASN A 149 14.06 1.11 16.46
C ASN A 149 13.94 1.42 17.96
N ASN A 150 13.05 0.73 18.67
CA ASN A 150 12.87 0.78 20.12
C ASN A 150 13.70 -0.29 20.87
N ASN A 151 14.70 -0.89 20.22
CA ASN A 151 15.61 -1.90 20.77
C ASN A 151 14.97 -3.25 21.15
N GLN A 152 13.77 -3.55 20.66
CA GLN A 152 13.19 -4.88 20.84
C GLN A 152 13.67 -5.83 19.75
N VAL A 153 13.99 -7.05 20.14
CA VAL A 153 14.40 -8.12 19.22
C VAL A 153 13.21 -8.96 18.80
N LEU A 154 13.30 -9.57 17.63
CA LEU A 154 12.24 -10.41 17.11
C LEU A 154 11.97 -11.58 18.08
N THR A 155 10.69 -11.87 18.32
CA THR A 155 10.30 -12.88 19.32
C THR A 155 10.84 -14.27 18.99
N GLU A 156 10.92 -14.61 17.70
CA GLU A 156 11.35 -15.91 17.21
C GLU A 156 11.98 -15.80 15.81
N GLN A 157 12.85 -16.75 15.47
CA GLN A 157 13.32 -16.91 14.10
C GLN A 157 12.16 -17.35 13.20
N THR A 158 12.02 -16.72 12.03
CA THR A 158 10.95 -17.02 11.08
C THR A 158 11.52 -17.53 9.76
N ILE A 159 11.05 -18.69 9.29
CA ILE A 159 11.34 -19.20 7.94
C ILE A 159 10.02 -19.29 7.16
N LYS A 160 9.99 -18.70 5.96
CA LYS A 160 8.81 -18.71 5.08
C LYS A 160 9.20 -19.09 3.66
N TYR A 161 8.31 -19.84 3.02
CA TYR A 161 8.41 -20.17 1.61
C TYR A 161 7.36 -19.40 0.84
N ILE A 162 7.77 -18.66 -0.19
CA ILE A 162 6.90 -17.85 -1.04
C ILE A 162 7.06 -18.31 -2.47
N THR A 163 5.93 -18.59 -3.13
CA THR A 163 5.88 -18.84 -4.56
C THR A 163 5.31 -17.61 -5.24
N THR A 164 6.10 -16.96 -6.07
CA THR A 164 5.69 -15.75 -6.80
C THR A 164 4.73 -16.09 -7.92
N GLN A 165 3.83 -15.17 -8.22
CA GLN A 165 2.86 -15.33 -9.29
C GLN A 165 3.53 -15.37 -10.66
N ALA A 166 2.91 -16.09 -11.59
CA ALA A 166 3.31 -16.05 -12.99
C ALA A 166 2.91 -14.69 -13.60
N LYS A 167 3.82 -14.07 -14.34
CA LYS A 167 3.48 -12.91 -15.16
C LYS A 167 2.45 -13.31 -16.21
N LYS A 168 1.32 -12.60 -16.26
CA LYS A 168 0.26 -12.85 -17.23
C LYS A 168 0.79 -12.63 -18.64
N LYS A 169 0.42 -13.51 -19.56
CA LYS A 169 0.73 -13.37 -20.99
C LYS A 169 0.04 -12.12 -21.55
N SER A 170 0.79 -11.27 -22.24
CA SER A 170 0.23 -10.10 -22.91
C SER A 170 1.09 -9.66 -24.08
N ALA A 171 0.46 -9.01 -25.05
CA ALA A 171 1.11 -8.29 -26.13
C ALA A 171 0.28 -7.04 -26.45
N ARG A 172 0.94 -5.93 -26.77
CA ARG A 172 0.29 -4.68 -27.17
C ARG A 172 1.17 -3.86 -28.12
N PHE A 173 0.55 -3.04 -28.94
CA PHE A 173 1.27 -1.99 -29.65
C PHE A 173 1.76 -0.93 -28.65
N VAL A 174 2.98 -0.44 -28.86
CA VAL A 174 3.56 0.62 -28.00
C VAL A 174 2.80 1.95 -28.17
N SER A 175 2.22 2.18 -29.35
CA SER A 175 1.42 3.37 -29.63
C SER A 175 0.07 3.01 -30.27
N LYS A 176 -0.93 3.89 -30.09
CA LYS A 176 -2.29 3.75 -30.64
C LYS A 176 -2.41 4.18 -32.11
N GLY A 177 -1.29 4.51 -32.76
CA GLY A 177 -1.26 5.03 -34.13
C GLY A 177 -1.28 6.56 -34.18
N ASN A 178 -0.09 7.13 -34.31
CA ASN A 178 0.15 8.35 -35.07
C ASN A 178 1.64 8.34 -35.41
N THR A 179 1.99 7.93 -36.63
CA THR A 179 3.31 8.26 -37.16
C THR A 179 3.14 9.54 -37.96
N LEU A 180 3.62 10.65 -37.41
CA LEU A 180 3.65 11.91 -38.16
C LEU A 180 4.67 11.87 -39.30
N LEU A 181 5.50 10.82 -39.40
CA LEU A 181 6.62 10.80 -40.32
C LEU A 181 6.76 9.41 -40.96
N ARG A 182 6.67 9.42 -42.29
CA ARG A 182 6.76 8.33 -43.25
C ARG A 182 8.15 7.65 -43.28
N THR A 183 8.89 7.66 -42.18
CA THR A 183 10.32 7.35 -42.17
C THR A 183 10.64 5.98 -41.60
N ASP A 184 9.77 5.42 -40.74
CA ASP A 184 10.05 4.16 -40.06
C ASP A 184 9.00 3.10 -40.42
N ASP A 185 9.39 2.10 -41.21
CA ASP A 185 8.57 0.93 -41.60
C ASP A 185 8.34 -0.06 -40.42
N GLN A 186 8.41 0.42 -39.18
CA GLN A 186 8.37 -0.41 -37.98
C GLN A 186 7.04 -0.24 -37.24
N LEU A 187 6.50 -1.36 -36.76
CA LEU A 187 5.32 -1.40 -35.90
C LEU A 187 5.73 -1.94 -34.52
N PRO A 188 6.05 -1.06 -33.54
CA PRO A 188 6.56 -1.49 -32.25
C PRO A 188 5.52 -2.26 -31.43
N ILE A 189 5.90 -3.43 -30.93
CA ILE A 189 5.07 -4.30 -30.08
C ILE A 189 5.85 -4.60 -28.81
N GLU A 190 5.20 -4.40 -27.66
CA GLU A 190 5.65 -4.88 -26.36
C GLU A 190 4.97 -6.20 -26.04
N SER A 191 5.72 -7.13 -25.45
CA SER A 191 5.22 -8.44 -25.12
C SER A 191 5.75 -8.95 -23.78
N VAL A 192 4.93 -9.70 -23.06
CA VAL A 192 5.28 -10.35 -21.80
C VAL A 192 4.84 -11.81 -21.87
N ASN A 193 5.80 -12.72 -21.71
CA ASN A 193 5.56 -14.17 -21.67
C ASN A 193 4.78 -14.74 -22.88
N VAL A 194 5.03 -14.20 -24.08
CA VAL A 194 4.46 -14.72 -25.34
C VAL A 194 5.58 -14.95 -26.35
N ASP A 195 5.57 -16.13 -26.98
CA ASP A 195 6.61 -16.51 -27.95
C ASP A 195 6.33 -15.99 -29.36
N ALA A 196 5.06 -15.76 -29.69
CA ALA A 196 4.61 -15.26 -30.99
C ALA A 196 3.31 -14.45 -30.87
N VAL A 197 3.10 -13.54 -31.82
CA VAL A 197 1.88 -12.74 -31.97
C VAL A 197 1.36 -12.84 -33.39
N GLU A 198 0.04 -12.94 -33.55
CA GLU A 198 -0.61 -12.91 -34.87
C GLU A 198 -0.97 -11.45 -35.21
N LEU A 199 -0.56 -10.99 -36.40
CA LEU A 199 -0.85 -9.65 -36.88
C LEU A 199 -1.76 -9.71 -38.09
N LYS A 200 -2.76 -8.83 -38.10
CA LYS A 200 -3.69 -8.65 -39.22
C LYS A 200 -3.55 -7.21 -39.71
N PHE A 201 -3.37 -7.07 -41.02
CA PHE A 201 -3.21 -5.79 -41.69
C PHE A 201 -4.45 -5.49 -42.51
N TRP A 202 -4.99 -4.29 -42.36
CA TRP A 202 -6.14 -3.80 -43.12
C TRP A 202 -5.78 -2.52 -43.85
N ARG A 203 -6.26 -2.39 -45.09
CA ARG A 203 -6.20 -1.14 -45.85
C ARG A 203 -7.60 -0.55 -45.92
N ILE A 204 -7.75 0.67 -45.43
CA ILE A 204 -8.99 1.44 -45.56
C ILE A 204 -8.99 2.09 -46.96
N ASN A 205 -10.12 2.02 -47.67
CA ASN A 205 -10.29 2.66 -48.98
C ASN A 205 -11.13 3.93 -48.83
#